data_AF-A0A356Z7A3-F1
#
_entry.id   AF-A0A356Z7A3-F1
#
_cell.length_a   1.000
_cell.length_b   1.000
_cell.length_c   1.000
_cell.angle_alpha   90.00
_cell.angle_beta   90.00
_cell.angle_gamma   90.00
#
_symmetry.space_group_name_H-M   'P 1'
#
loop_
_entity.id
_entity.type
_entity.pdbx_description
1 polymer ?
#
loop_
_entity_poly.entity_id
_entity_poly.type
_entity_poly.pdbx_seq_one_letter_code
_entity_poly.pdbx_strand_id
1 'polypeptide(L)'
;MIKNSVRFIGFLIMALLLNLHGSKPAEAQPVVTSQYYCLMDSRSGQLLTGKNMHMPRPVASTTKMMTAILTMDYTGLNEIASVSPHADKTAEYTIGLRAGQTLPLQELMKAALICSANDAAVVLAEHVAGDEALFAHLMSCKAFLIGATSTHFVNASGLPADNHYSTAYDLAQIGRYALTYPTIKETVGTVQAEFHHPAYQKPIKIRNTNGLLNTYQGAEGIKTGTT
;
A
#
# COMPACT_ATOMS: atom_id res chain seq x y z
N MET A 1 -48.33 47.83 34.72
CA MET A 1 -46.96 47.84 34.14
C MET A 1 -46.15 46.57 34.40
N ILE A 2 -46.21 45.95 35.58
CA ILE A 2 -45.31 44.83 35.98
C ILE A 2 -45.57 43.51 35.23
N LYS A 3 -46.82 43.20 34.84
CA LYS A 3 -47.16 41.94 34.13
C LYS A 3 -46.60 41.83 32.71
N ASN A 4 -46.37 42.95 32.03
CA ASN A 4 -45.84 42.95 30.66
C ASN A 4 -44.32 42.72 30.64
N SER A 5 -43.62 43.14 31.70
CA SER A 5 -42.17 42.98 31.86
C SER A 5 -41.75 41.52 32.07
N VAL A 6 -42.54 40.74 32.81
CA VAL A 6 -42.25 39.30 33.06
C VAL A 6 -42.45 38.46 31.79
N ARG A 7 -43.46 38.79 30.98
CA ARG A 7 -43.69 38.14 29.67
C ARG A 7 -42.58 38.44 28.68
N PHE A 8 -42.02 39.65 28.70
CA PHE A 8 -40.93 40.05 27.82
C PHE A 8 -39.61 39.36 28.17
N ILE A 9 -39.30 39.23 29.47
CA ILE A 9 -38.10 38.51 29.97
C ILE A 9 -38.19 37.02 29.67
N GLY A 10 -39.37 36.40 29.84
CA GLY A 10 -39.59 35.00 29.47
C GLY A 10 -39.39 34.71 27.98
N PHE A 11 -39.81 35.63 27.11
CA PHE A 11 -39.58 35.55 25.66
C PHE A 11 -38.10 35.69 25.30
N LEU A 12 -37.37 36.57 25.99
CA LEU A 12 -35.94 36.78 25.76
C LEU A 12 -35.10 35.56 26.18
N ILE A 13 -35.44 34.92 27.30
CA ILE A 13 -34.78 33.69 27.78
C ILE A 13 -35.07 32.52 26.85
N MET A 14 -36.30 32.39 26.34
CA MET A 14 -36.66 31.34 25.37
C MET A 14 -35.93 31.53 24.03
N ALA A 15 -35.80 32.77 23.55
CA ALA A 15 -35.04 33.09 22.34
C ALA A 15 -33.52 32.86 22.51
N LEU A 16 -32.99 33.04 23.72
CA LEU A 16 -31.58 32.74 24.03
C LEU A 16 -31.31 31.22 24.09
N LEU A 17 -32.26 30.43 24.61
CA LEU A 17 -32.17 28.97 24.66
C LEU A 17 -32.32 28.29 23.29
N LEU A 18 -33.05 28.92 22.36
CA LEU A 18 -33.18 28.45 20.97
C LEU A 18 -31.89 28.65 20.15
N ASN A 19 -31.03 29.61 20.50
CA ASN A 19 -29.75 29.86 19.83
C ASN A 19 -28.58 29.00 20.36
N LEU A 20 -28.79 28.23 21.44
CA LEU A 20 -27.76 27.32 21.99
C LEU A 20 -27.72 25.96 21.30
N HIS A 21 -28.67 25.67 20.40
CA HIS A 21 -28.57 24.55 19.48
C HIS A 21 -27.71 24.97 18.29
N GLY A 22 -26.42 25.22 18.56
CA GLY A 22 -25.42 25.36 17.51
C GLY A 22 -25.56 24.16 16.58
N SER A 23 -25.96 24.42 15.33
CA SER A 23 -25.94 23.42 14.29
C SER A 23 -24.53 22.88 14.23
N LYS A 24 -24.32 21.65 14.73
CA LYS A 24 -23.07 20.94 14.46
C LYS A 24 -22.92 20.96 12.94
N PRO A 25 -21.81 21.45 12.38
CA PRO A 25 -21.57 21.27 10.97
C PRO A 25 -21.74 19.78 10.71
N ALA A 26 -22.67 19.43 9.82
CA ALA A 26 -22.81 18.07 9.36
C ALA A 26 -21.56 17.80 8.52
N GLU A 27 -20.48 17.38 9.17
CA GLU A 27 -19.37 16.73 8.48
C GLU A 27 -19.94 15.43 7.94
N ALA A 28 -20.40 15.48 6.69
CA ALA A 28 -20.73 14.29 5.94
C ALA A 28 -19.44 13.48 5.83
N GLN A 29 -19.27 12.48 6.69
CA GLN A 29 -18.16 11.56 6.57
C GLN A 29 -18.23 10.90 5.19
N PRO A 30 -17.10 10.79 4.47
CA PRO A 30 -17.09 10.15 3.16
C PRO A 30 -17.65 8.73 3.30
N VAL A 31 -18.54 8.36 2.38
CA VAL A 31 -19.10 7.01 2.35
C VAL A 31 -18.03 6.05 1.85
N VAL A 32 -17.43 5.30 2.78
CA VAL A 32 -16.49 4.23 2.47
C VAL A 32 -17.24 2.90 2.45
N THR A 33 -17.32 2.25 1.29
CA THR A 33 -18.02 0.96 1.13
C THR A 33 -17.23 -0.21 1.71
N SER A 34 -15.90 -0.09 1.77
CA SER A 34 -15.03 -1.10 2.39
C SER A 34 -15.36 -1.27 3.88
N GLN A 35 -15.43 -2.53 4.32
CA GLN A 35 -15.58 -2.86 5.73
C GLN A 35 -14.26 -2.81 6.49
N TYR A 36 -13.12 -2.73 5.79
CA TYR A 36 -11.77 -2.73 6.37
C TYR A 36 -11.00 -1.55 5.77
N TYR A 37 -10.70 -0.54 6.59
CA TYR A 37 -9.88 0.59 6.16
C TYR A 37 -9.17 1.25 7.33
N CYS A 38 -8.07 1.92 7.04
CA CYS A 38 -7.30 2.75 7.95
C CYS A 38 -6.87 4.02 7.20
N LEU A 39 -7.08 5.19 7.81
CA LEU A 39 -6.54 6.46 7.36
C LEU A 39 -5.60 6.99 8.44
N MET A 40 -4.37 7.28 8.04
CA MET A 40 -3.27 7.65 8.93
C MET A 40 -2.51 8.84 8.35
N ASP A 41 -2.09 9.76 9.22
CA ASP A 41 -1.14 10.80 8.85
C ASP A 41 0.25 10.18 8.63
N SER A 42 0.80 10.34 7.43
CA SER A 42 2.04 9.66 7.03
C SER A 42 3.28 10.17 7.78
N ARG A 43 3.27 11.39 8.31
CA ARG A 43 4.43 11.97 9.01
C ARG A 43 4.46 11.56 10.48
N SER A 44 3.37 11.76 11.19
CA SER A 44 3.24 11.52 12.63
C SER A 44 2.86 10.07 12.96
N GLY A 45 2.25 9.34 12.02
CA GLY A 45 1.62 8.05 12.29
C GLY A 45 0.30 8.16 13.06
N GLN A 46 -0.24 9.37 13.22
CA GLN A 46 -1.53 9.58 13.88
C GLN A 46 -2.65 8.88 13.11
N LEU A 47 -3.39 8.02 13.79
CA LEU A 47 -4.62 7.46 13.25
C LEU A 47 -5.69 8.56 13.15
N LEU A 48 -6.22 8.77 11.95
CA LEU A 48 -7.28 9.75 11.69
C LEU A 48 -8.66 9.11 11.76
N THR A 49 -8.83 7.97 11.09
CA THR A 49 -10.07 7.17 11.15
C THR A 49 -9.82 5.75 10.64
N GLY A 50 -10.69 4.80 10.97
CA GLY A 50 -10.59 3.43 10.52
C GLY A 50 -11.86 2.62 10.84
N LYS A 51 -12.03 1.50 10.14
CA LYS A 51 -13.09 0.52 10.40
C LYS A 51 -12.52 -0.88 10.27
N ASN A 52 -12.74 -1.72 11.29
CA ASN A 52 -12.18 -3.08 11.39
C ASN A 52 -10.67 -3.14 11.04
N MET A 53 -9.94 -2.07 11.36
CA MET A 53 -8.61 -1.86 10.79
C MET A 53 -7.55 -2.84 11.28
N HIS A 54 -7.80 -3.52 12.41
CA HIS A 54 -6.95 -4.56 12.99
C HIS A 54 -7.42 -5.98 12.66
N MET A 55 -8.44 -6.15 11.81
CA MET A 55 -8.91 -7.48 11.43
C MET A 55 -8.01 -8.09 10.34
N PRO A 56 -7.49 -9.31 10.53
CA PRO A 56 -6.68 -9.98 9.52
C PRO A 56 -7.43 -10.22 8.22
N ARG A 57 -6.81 -9.90 7.09
CA ARG A 57 -7.33 -10.13 5.74
C ARG A 57 -6.21 -10.53 4.78
N PRO A 58 -6.53 -11.31 3.72
CA PRO A 58 -5.62 -11.50 2.60
C PRO A 58 -5.20 -10.13 2.04
N VAL A 59 -3.92 -10.03 1.70
CA VAL A 59 -3.28 -8.75 1.32
C VAL A 59 -3.15 -8.56 -0.18
N ALA A 60 -3.26 -9.64 -0.96
CA ALA A 60 -2.99 -9.64 -2.39
C ALA A 60 -1.66 -8.92 -2.71
N SER A 61 -1.55 -8.31 -3.89
CA SER A 61 -0.34 -7.62 -4.33
C SER A 61 0.13 -6.41 -3.48
N THR A 62 -0.60 -5.99 -2.44
CA THR A 62 -0.06 -5.00 -1.49
C THR A 62 1.15 -5.54 -0.72
N THR A 63 1.33 -6.87 -0.67
CA THR A 63 2.54 -7.58 -0.22
C THR A 63 3.83 -7.03 -0.82
N LYS A 64 3.80 -6.60 -2.09
CA LYS A 64 4.99 -6.12 -2.80
C LYS A 64 5.59 -4.83 -2.23
N MET A 65 4.85 -4.12 -1.36
CA MET A 65 5.45 -3.02 -0.57
C MET A 65 6.55 -3.54 0.36
N MET A 66 6.33 -4.68 1.03
CA MET A 66 7.35 -5.28 1.91
C MET A 66 8.49 -5.92 1.11
N THR A 67 8.18 -6.51 -0.05
CA THR A 67 9.21 -6.99 -0.98
C THR A 67 10.15 -5.86 -1.39
N ALA A 68 9.60 -4.71 -1.77
CA ALA A 68 10.38 -3.52 -2.11
C ALA A 68 11.23 -3.00 -0.95
N ILE A 69 10.70 -2.98 0.27
CA ILE A 69 11.44 -2.58 1.48
C ILE A 69 12.67 -3.48 1.67
N LEU A 70 12.49 -4.81 1.67
CA LEU A 70 13.61 -5.73 1.88
C LEU A 70 14.64 -5.66 0.75
N THR A 71 14.21 -5.53 -0.51
CA THR A 71 15.16 -5.34 -1.62
C THR A 71 16.05 -4.13 -1.35
N MET A 72 15.48 -2.99 -0.95
CA MET A 72 16.25 -1.77 -0.65
C MET A 72 17.16 -1.91 0.59
N ASP A 73 16.80 -2.76 1.55
CA ASP A 73 17.61 -2.96 2.77
C ASP A 73 18.85 -3.82 2.53
N TYR A 74 18.78 -4.77 1.60
CA TYR A 74 19.80 -5.80 1.44
C TYR A 74 20.58 -5.71 0.13
N THR A 75 20.17 -4.88 -0.82
CA THR A 75 20.75 -4.87 -2.18
C THR A 75 20.87 -3.45 -2.76
N GLY A 76 21.78 -3.30 -3.71
CA GLY A 76 21.86 -2.17 -4.63
C GLY A 76 21.01 -2.41 -5.88
N LEU A 77 20.29 -1.38 -6.35
CA LEU A 77 19.40 -1.50 -7.51
C LEU A 77 20.11 -1.78 -8.85
N ASN A 78 21.42 -1.58 -8.91
CA ASN A 78 22.28 -1.89 -10.05
C ASN A 78 22.76 -3.35 -10.07
N GLU A 79 22.52 -4.12 -9.00
CA GLU A 79 22.80 -5.54 -8.99
C GLU A 79 21.97 -6.27 -10.05
N ILE A 80 22.53 -7.34 -10.59
CA ILE A 80 21.90 -8.15 -11.63
C ILE A 80 21.40 -9.44 -11.00
N ALA A 81 20.08 -9.66 -11.08
CA ALA A 81 19.46 -10.91 -10.67
C ALA A 81 19.24 -11.83 -11.86
N SER A 82 19.28 -13.14 -11.58
CA SER A 82 18.94 -14.18 -12.55
C SER A 82 17.52 -14.69 -12.33
N VAL A 83 16.77 -14.87 -13.40
CA VAL A 83 15.42 -15.43 -13.36
C VAL A 83 15.53 -16.94 -13.19
N SER A 84 14.98 -17.46 -12.09
CA SER A 84 14.94 -18.90 -11.81
C SER A 84 13.79 -19.60 -12.57
N PRO A 85 13.81 -20.95 -12.66
CA PRO A 85 12.65 -21.71 -13.13
C PRO A 85 11.39 -21.54 -12.26
N HIS A 86 11.54 -21.17 -10.98
CA HIS A 86 10.41 -20.88 -10.08
C HIS A 86 9.76 -19.55 -10.43
N ALA A 87 10.57 -18.50 -10.60
CA ALA A 87 10.12 -17.19 -11.08
C ALA A 87 9.42 -17.26 -12.45
N ASP A 88 9.97 -18.01 -13.42
CA ASP A 88 9.37 -18.21 -14.75
C ASP A 88 7.98 -18.87 -14.69
N LYS A 89 7.79 -19.79 -13.73
CA LYS A 89 6.51 -20.51 -13.54
C LYS A 89 5.52 -19.76 -12.65
N THR A 90 5.88 -18.58 -12.14
CA THR A 90 5.01 -17.79 -11.30
C THR A 90 3.77 -17.36 -12.09
N ALA A 91 2.59 -17.62 -11.53
CA ALA A 91 1.32 -17.37 -12.20
C ALA A 91 0.79 -15.95 -11.94
N GLU A 92 -0.10 -15.51 -12.84
CA GLU A 92 -0.87 -14.26 -12.78
C GLU A 92 -0.05 -12.98 -12.73
N TYR A 93 -0.59 -11.89 -13.28
CA TYR A 93 0.03 -10.56 -13.24
C TYR A 93 1.56 -10.59 -13.47
N THR A 94 2.05 -11.24 -14.53
CA THR A 94 3.48 -11.41 -14.82
C THR A 94 3.96 -10.37 -15.85
N ILE A 95 5.26 -10.07 -15.86
CA ILE A 95 5.89 -9.33 -16.96
C ILE A 95 6.50 -10.25 -18.05
N GLY A 96 6.46 -11.57 -17.83
CA GLY A 96 6.82 -12.59 -18.82
C GLY A 96 8.30 -13.00 -18.76
N LEU A 97 8.92 -12.89 -17.58
CA LEU A 97 10.31 -13.27 -17.38
C LEU A 97 10.50 -14.78 -17.62
N ARG A 98 11.63 -15.15 -18.24
CA ARG A 98 11.97 -16.54 -18.56
C ARG A 98 13.24 -16.98 -17.87
N ALA A 99 13.30 -18.24 -17.44
CA ALA A 99 14.45 -18.79 -16.74
C ALA A 99 15.76 -18.58 -17.53
N GLY A 100 16.82 -18.20 -16.82
CA GLY A 100 18.13 -17.89 -17.39
C GLY A 100 18.28 -16.47 -17.94
N GLN A 101 17.21 -15.67 -17.99
CA GLN A 101 17.33 -14.23 -18.21
C GLN A 101 17.96 -13.54 -17.00
N THR A 102 18.53 -12.37 -17.22
CA THR A 102 19.08 -11.53 -16.16
C THR A 102 18.62 -10.09 -16.31
N LEU A 103 18.30 -9.43 -15.20
CA LEU A 103 17.90 -8.01 -15.18
C LEU A 103 18.49 -7.28 -13.98
N PRO A 104 18.73 -5.96 -14.08
CA PRO A 104 19.01 -5.15 -12.91
C PRO A 104 17.80 -5.12 -11.97
N LEU A 105 18.04 -5.12 -10.66
CA LEU A 105 16.99 -5.05 -9.64
C LEU A 105 16.09 -3.82 -9.82
N GLN A 106 16.61 -2.72 -10.37
CA GLN A 106 15.84 -1.53 -10.72
C GLN A 106 14.66 -1.81 -11.66
N GLU A 107 14.86 -2.63 -12.70
CA GLU A 107 13.78 -2.98 -13.64
C GLU A 107 12.76 -3.92 -12.98
N LEU A 108 13.24 -4.85 -12.16
CA LEU A 108 12.37 -5.77 -11.40
C LEU A 108 11.50 -5.01 -10.38
N MET A 109 12.07 -4.07 -9.63
CA MET A 109 11.35 -3.19 -8.71
C MET A 109 10.27 -2.37 -9.43
N LYS A 110 10.62 -1.82 -10.60
CA LYS A 110 9.69 -1.07 -11.45
C LYS A 110 8.50 -1.94 -11.88
N ALA A 111 8.75 -3.14 -12.40
CA ALA A 111 7.70 -4.07 -12.82
C ALA A 111 6.82 -4.51 -11.63
N ALA A 112 7.43 -4.86 -10.50
CA ALA A 112 6.73 -5.30 -9.30
C ALA A 112 5.80 -4.21 -8.72
N LEU A 113 6.25 -2.95 -8.69
CA LEU A 113 5.51 -1.86 -8.06
C LEU A 113 4.50 -1.18 -8.99
N ILE A 114 4.81 -1.03 -10.29
CA ILE A 114 3.96 -0.32 -11.24
C ILE A 114 2.86 -1.25 -11.78
N CYS A 115 3.25 -2.33 -12.48
CA CYS A 115 2.30 -3.25 -13.12
C CYS A 115 2.00 -4.50 -12.29
N SER A 116 2.52 -4.59 -11.06
CA SER A 116 2.25 -5.68 -10.12
C SER A 116 2.86 -7.03 -10.49
N ALA A 117 3.95 -7.02 -11.27
CA ALA A 117 4.62 -8.22 -11.79
C ALA A 117 4.96 -9.25 -10.68
N ASN A 118 4.31 -10.41 -10.68
CA ASN A 118 4.52 -11.47 -9.68
C ASN A 118 5.89 -12.16 -9.87
N ASP A 119 6.21 -12.52 -11.12
CA ASP A 119 7.51 -13.08 -11.51
C ASP A 119 8.67 -12.18 -11.07
N ALA A 120 8.57 -10.86 -11.28
CA ALA A 120 9.58 -9.91 -10.81
C ALA A 120 9.74 -9.92 -9.28
N ALA A 121 8.64 -10.02 -8.52
CA ALA A 121 8.69 -10.09 -7.05
C ALA A 121 9.38 -11.36 -6.54
N VAL A 122 9.18 -12.49 -7.22
CA VAL A 122 9.87 -13.75 -6.90
C VAL A 122 11.37 -13.64 -7.18
N VAL A 123 11.78 -13.07 -8.32
CA VAL A 123 13.21 -12.83 -8.63
C VAL A 123 13.86 -11.94 -7.58
N LEU A 124 13.19 -10.86 -7.14
CA LEU A 124 13.69 -10.00 -6.06
C LEU A 124 13.91 -10.79 -4.77
N ALA A 125 12.95 -11.63 -4.39
CA ALA A 125 13.01 -12.44 -3.18
C ALA A 125 14.17 -13.45 -3.21
N GLU A 126 14.29 -14.20 -4.30
CA GLU A 126 15.35 -15.17 -4.51
C GLU A 126 16.73 -14.51 -4.58
N HIS A 127 16.85 -13.32 -5.17
CA HIS A 127 18.12 -12.59 -5.19
C HIS A 127 18.56 -12.15 -3.79
N VAL A 128 17.61 -11.68 -2.97
CA VAL A 128 17.92 -11.19 -1.60
C VAL A 128 18.24 -12.34 -0.65
N ALA A 129 17.45 -13.42 -0.67
CA ALA A 129 17.53 -14.46 0.37
C ALA A 129 17.97 -15.84 -0.15
N GLY A 130 18.13 -16.00 -1.46
CA GLY A 130 18.38 -17.30 -2.10
C GLY A 130 17.15 -18.20 -2.24
N ASP A 131 16.08 -17.91 -1.49
CA ASP A 131 14.84 -18.69 -1.44
C ASP A 131 13.65 -17.78 -1.08
N GLU A 132 12.50 -17.96 -1.75
CA GLU A 132 11.32 -17.11 -1.54
C GLU A 132 10.70 -17.32 -0.15
N ALA A 133 10.69 -18.55 0.39
CA ALA A 133 10.13 -18.81 1.71
C ALA A 133 10.98 -18.19 2.83
N LEU A 134 12.31 -18.26 2.72
CA LEU A 134 13.22 -17.54 3.61
C LEU A 134 13.01 -16.03 3.49
N PHE A 135 12.87 -15.49 2.28
CA PHE A 135 12.55 -14.09 2.08
C PHE A 135 11.23 -13.70 2.76
N ALA A 136 10.17 -14.50 2.62
CA ALA A 136 8.88 -14.26 3.26
C ALA A 136 8.95 -14.30 4.80
N HIS A 137 9.81 -15.15 5.35
CA HIS A 137 10.12 -15.13 6.78
C HIS A 137 10.76 -13.78 7.18
N LEU A 138 11.76 -13.31 6.43
CA LEU A 138 12.37 -12.00 6.65
C LEU A 138 11.36 -10.85 6.51
N MET A 139 10.39 -10.96 5.59
CA MET A 139 9.32 -9.98 5.41
C MET A 139 8.46 -9.89 6.68
N SER A 140 8.12 -11.04 7.27
CA SER A 140 7.34 -11.10 8.51
C SER A 140 8.12 -10.53 9.70
N CYS A 141 9.42 -10.85 9.80
CA CYS A 141 10.30 -10.24 10.80
C CYS A 141 10.39 -8.72 10.63
N LYS A 142 10.57 -8.22 9.40
CA LYS A 142 10.59 -6.78 9.13
C LYS A 142 9.26 -6.12 9.49
N ALA A 143 8.13 -6.74 9.15
CA ALA A 143 6.80 -6.25 9.51
C ALA A 143 6.68 -6.02 11.03
N PHE A 144 7.09 -7.02 11.83
CA PHE A 144 7.12 -6.89 13.28
C PHE A 144 8.02 -5.74 13.75
N LEU A 145 9.23 -5.61 13.21
CA LEU A 145 10.19 -4.56 13.57
C LEU A 145 9.68 -3.14 13.27
N ILE A 146 8.87 -2.96 12.22
CA ILE A 146 8.30 -1.66 11.85
C ILE A 146 6.91 -1.41 12.47
N GLY A 147 6.47 -2.27 13.39
CA GLY A 147 5.21 -2.11 14.13
C GLY A 147 3.97 -2.69 13.44
N ALA A 148 4.11 -3.38 12.31
CA ALA A 148 3.07 -4.15 11.65
C ALA A 148 3.02 -5.58 12.23
N THR A 149 2.61 -5.68 13.48
CA THR A 149 2.73 -6.91 14.32
C THR A 149 1.65 -7.95 14.06
N SER A 150 0.57 -7.60 13.36
CA SER A 150 -0.55 -8.47 12.98
C SER A 150 -0.46 -8.87 11.49
N THR A 151 0.76 -9.13 11.03
CA THR A 151 1.09 -9.43 9.63
C THR A 151 1.94 -10.68 9.53
N HIS A 152 1.63 -11.54 8.55
CA HIS A 152 2.42 -12.72 8.21
C HIS A 152 2.47 -12.89 6.69
N PHE A 153 3.68 -12.94 6.16
CA PHE A 153 3.96 -13.17 4.75
C PHE A 153 4.49 -14.59 4.53
N VAL A 154 4.09 -15.20 3.41
CA VAL A 154 4.49 -16.56 3.02
C VAL A 154 5.03 -16.64 1.58
N ASN A 155 4.90 -15.54 0.84
CA ASN A 155 5.45 -15.34 -0.49
C ASN A 155 5.69 -13.84 -0.71
N ALA A 156 6.44 -13.50 -1.76
CA ALA A 156 6.84 -12.12 -2.06
C ALA A 156 5.86 -11.38 -2.98
N SER A 157 4.93 -12.10 -3.60
CA SER A 157 4.07 -11.57 -4.65
C SER A 157 2.70 -11.13 -4.14
N GLY A 158 2.17 -11.77 -3.10
CA GLY A 158 0.78 -11.61 -2.68
C GLY A 158 -0.18 -12.63 -3.30
N LEU A 159 0.33 -13.67 -3.98
CA LEU A 159 -0.51 -14.76 -4.45
C LEU A 159 -1.25 -15.43 -3.27
N PRO A 160 -2.48 -15.93 -3.47
CA PRO A 160 -3.24 -16.59 -2.43
C PRO A 160 -2.46 -17.75 -1.79
N ALA A 161 -2.38 -17.74 -0.47
CA ALA A 161 -1.76 -18.80 0.30
C ALA A 161 -2.30 -18.79 1.73
N ASP A 162 -2.27 -19.95 2.38
CA ASP A 162 -2.68 -20.09 3.77
C ASP A 162 -1.77 -19.27 4.68
N ASN A 163 -2.37 -18.63 5.68
CA ASN A 163 -1.70 -17.72 6.61
C ASN A 163 -0.98 -16.54 5.94
N HIS A 164 -1.33 -16.15 4.72
CA HIS A 164 -0.84 -14.91 4.09
C HIS A 164 -1.77 -13.73 4.39
N TYR A 165 -1.45 -12.91 5.38
CA TYR A 165 -2.35 -11.84 5.83
C TYR A 165 -1.65 -10.63 6.41
N SER A 166 -2.42 -9.55 6.50
CA SER A 166 -2.10 -8.35 7.28
C SER A 166 -3.42 -7.73 7.74
N THR A 167 -3.35 -6.51 8.27
CA THR A 167 -4.51 -5.69 8.65
C THR A 167 -4.46 -4.37 7.90
N ALA A 168 -5.58 -3.64 7.83
CA ALA A 168 -5.57 -2.32 7.19
C ALA A 168 -4.63 -1.33 7.91
N TYR A 169 -4.53 -1.43 9.24
CA TYR A 169 -3.60 -0.65 10.05
C TYR A 169 -2.13 -1.01 9.73
N ASP A 170 -1.81 -2.30 9.70
CA ASP A 170 -0.46 -2.78 9.42
C ASP A 170 -0.02 -2.43 8.00
N LEU A 171 -0.89 -2.55 7.01
CA LEU A 171 -0.60 -2.10 5.64
C LEU A 171 -0.35 -0.59 5.58
N ALA A 172 -1.06 0.22 6.38
CA ALA A 172 -0.77 1.66 6.48
C ALA A 172 0.61 1.91 7.09
N GLN A 173 1.02 1.15 8.10
CA GLN A 173 2.36 1.23 8.69
C GLN A 173 3.46 0.82 7.70
N ILE A 174 3.26 -0.30 6.98
CA ILE A 174 4.17 -0.77 5.93
C ILE A 174 4.29 0.28 4.82
N GLY A 175 3.17 0.83 4.36
CA GLY A 175 3.16 1.88 3.34
C GLY A 175 3.88 3.15 3.80
N ARG A 176 3.64 3.59 5.04
CA ARG A 176 4.33 4.74 5.65
C ARG A 176 5.84 4.54 5.69
N TYR A 177 6.30 3.35 6.08
CA TYR A 177 7.72 2.99 6.07
C TYR A 177 8.28 2.90 4.65
N ALA A 178 7.57 2.27 3.71
CA ALA A 178 8.00 2.18 2.31
C ALA A 178 8.25 3.57 1.69
N LEU A 179 7.42 4.56 2.02
CA LEU A 179 7.55 5.94 1.54
C LEU A 179 8.74 6.70 2.13
N THR A 180 9.46 6.17 3.13
CA THR A 180 10.73 6.77 3.58
C THR A 180 11.87 6.51 2.61
N TYR A 181 11.74 5.53 1.69
CA TYR A 181 12.71 5.28 0.64
C TYR A 181 12.37 6.12 -0.58
N PRO A 182 13.20 7.11 -0.97
CA PRO A 182 12.91 7.99 -2.11
C PRO A 182 12.65 7.22 -3.40
N THR A 183 13.40 6.14 -3.64
CA THR A 183 13.24 5.32 -4.84
C THR A 183 11.90 4.56 -4.87
N ILE A 184 11.44 4.03 -3.73
CA ILE A 184 10.12 3.39 -3.67
C ILE A 184 9.05 4.46 -3.90
N LYS A 185 9.13 5.60 -3.20
CA LYS A 185 8.20 6.72 -3.35
C LYS A 185 8.08 7.19 -4.80
N GLU A 186 9.19 7.40 -5.50
CA GLU A 186 9.21 7.80 -6.91
C GLU A 186 8.58 6.74 -7.82
N THR A 187 8.94 5.46 -7.60
CA THR A 187 8.44 4.36 -8.44
C THR A 187 6.93 4.20 -8.30
N VAL A 188 6.38 4.24 -7.08
CA VAL A 188 4.95 4.05 -6.85
C VAL A 188 4.10 5.26 -7.26
N GLY A 189 4.70 6.44 -7.29
CA GLY A 189 4.08 7.68 -7.81
C GLY A 189 4.13 7.80 -9.34
N THR A 190 4.86 6.91 -10.03
CA THR A 190 4.99 6.95 -11.49
C THR A 190 3.73 6.41 -12.17
N VAL A 191 3.09 7.23 -13.02
CA VAL A 191 1.87 6.84 -13.78
C VAL A 191 2.17 5.77 -14.84
N GLN A 192 3.28 5.92 -15.54
CA GLN A 192 3.71 5.03 -16.61
C GLN A 192 5.23 5.08 -16.72
N ALA A 193 5.85 3.95 -17.04
CA ALA A 193 7.28 3.84 -17.24
C ALA A 193 7.62 2.96 -18.45
N GLU A 194 8.86 3.03 -18.88
CA GLU A 194 9.45 2.05 -19.81
C GLU A 194 10.13 0.95 -19.01
N PHE A 195 9.94 -0.30 -19.44
CA PHE A 195 10.55 -1.50 -18.88
C PHE A 195 11.43 -2.18 -19.93
N HIS A 196 12.69 -2.42 -19.56
CA HIS A 196 13.69 -3.05 -20.44
C HIS A 196 13.66 -4.56 -20.26
N HIS A 197 12.75 -5.23 -20.97
CA HIS A 197 12.64 -6.69 -20.93
C HIS A 197 13.77 -7.36 -21.74
N PRO A 198 14.50 -8.37 -21.21
CA PRO A 198 15.63 -9.00 -21.91
C PRO A 198 15.30 -9.64 -23.26
N ALA A 199 14.07 -10.12 -23.42
CA ALA A 199 13.59 -10.70 -24.68
C ALA A 199 13.32 -9.68 -25.81
N TYR A 200 13.34 -8.36 -25.53
CA TYR A 200 12.98 -7.33 -26.50
C TYR A 200 14.10 -6.31 -26.69
N GLN A 201 14.33 -5.91 -27.94
CA GLN A 201 15.32 -4.87 -28.27
C GLN A 201 14.86 -3.47 -27.85
N LYS A 202 13.55 -3.23 -27.81
CA LYS A 202 12.96 -1.95 -27.42
C LYS A 202 12.27 -2.09 -26.06
N PRO A 203 12.28 -1.04 -25.22
CA PRO A 203 11.53 -1.04 -23.97
C PRO A 203 10.03 -1.20 -24.25
N ILE A 204 9.33 -1.88 -23.33
CA ILE A 204 7.87 -1.95 -23.33
C ILE A 204 7.30 -0.93 -22.35
N LYS A 205 6.11 -0.39 -22.65
CA LYS A 205 5.44 0.55 -21.76
C LYS A 205 4.64 -0.22 -20.71
N ILE A 206 4.90 0.07 -19.44
CA ILE A 206 4.12 -0.43 -18.31
C ILE A 206 3.37 0.72 -17.64
N ARG A 207 2.12 0.47 -17.26
CA ARG A 207 1.24 1.46 -16.63
C ARG A 207 0.97 1.07 -15.19
N ASN A 208 0.90 2.07 -14.32
CA ASN A 208 0.63 1.86 -12.92
C ASN A 208 -0.81 1.35 -12.72
N THR A 209 -0.92 0.27 -11.95
CA THR A 209 -2.21 -0.32 -11.55
C THR A 209 -3.03 0.59 -10.65
N ASN A 210 -2.42 1.62 -10.04
CA ASN A 210 -3.10 2.59 -9.20
C ASN A 210 -3.76 3.71 -10.02
N GLY A 211 -5.07 3.57 -10.26
CA GLY A 211 -5.88 4.56 -10.97
C GLY A 211 -5.92 5.94 -10.30
N LEU A 212 -5.72 6.02 -8.97
CA LEU A 212 -5.77 7.29 -8.23
C LEU A 212 -4.73 8.30 -8.70
N LEU A 213 -3.58 7.84 -9.23
CA LEU A 213 -2.55 8.72 -9.81
C LEU A 213 -3.06 9.54 -11.00
N ASN A 214 -4.16 9.13 -11.63
CA ASN A 214 -4.78 9.86 -12.75
C ASN A 214 -6.05 10.61 -12.33
N THR A 215 -6.71 10.19 -11.25
CA THR A 215 -8.06 10.65 -10.91
C THR A 215 -8.14 11.48 -9.63
N TYR A 216 -7.09 11.47 -8.80
CA TYR A 216 -7.08 12.16 -7.51
C TYR A 216 -5.87 13.08 -7.40
N GLN A 217 -6.11 14.40 -7.38
CA GLN A 217 -5.07 15.39 -7.21
C GLN A 217 -4.37 15.21 -5.86
N GLY A 218 -3.05 15.02 -5.89
CA GLY A 218 -2.25 14.77 -4.68
C GLY A 218 -2.03 13.28 -4.38
N ALA A 219 -2.51 12.35 -5.22
CA ALA A 219 -2.14 10.94 -5.09
C ALA A 219 -0.63 10.74 -5.37
N GLU A 220 0.06 10.08 -4.45
CA GLU A 220 1.51 9.80 -4.54
C GLU A 220 1.81 8.29 -4.62
N GLY A 221 0.80 7.42 -4.71
CA GLY A 221 0.96 5.96 -4.65
C GLY A 221 -0.08 5.29 -3.74
N ILE A 222 0.16 4.11 -3.15
CA ILE A 222 1.37 3.26 -3.26
C ILE A 222 1.10 2.06 -4.17
N LYS A 223 0.22 1.13 -3.74
CA LYS A 223 0.05 -0.15 -4.41
C LYS A 223 -1.38 -0.67 -4.30
N THR A 224 -1.89 -1.25 -5.38
CA THR A 224 -3.16 -1.97 -5.43
C THR A 224 -2.95 -3.49 -5.27
N GLY A 225 -4.03 -4.22 -4.97
CA GLY A 225 -4.06 -5.67 -5.00
C GLY A 225 -5.48 -6.22 -5.13
N THR A 226 -5.61 -7.36 -5.79
CA THR A 226 -6.84 -8.15 -5.91
C THR A 226 -6.48 -9.62 -6.09
N THR A 227 -7.34 -10.52 -5.61
CA THR A 227 -7.29 -11.98 -5.76
C THR A 227 -8.71 -12.51 -5.77
#